data_AF-A0A428WNJ8-F1
#
_entry.id   AF-A0A428WNJ8-F1
#
_cell.length_a   1.000
_cell.length_b   1.000
_cell.length_c   1.000
_cell.angle_alpha   90.00
_cell.angle_beta   90.00
_cell.angle_gamma   90.00
#
_symmetry.space_group_name_H-M   'P 1'
#
loop_
_entity.id
_entity.type
_entity.pdbx_description
1 polymer ?
#
loop_
_entity_poly.entity_id
_entity_poly.type
_entity_poly.pdbx_seq_one_letter_code
_entity_poly.pdbx_strand_id
1 'polypeptide(L)'
;MRWRASIGLAVGDGPVSSIVESDHGSEGSAREWIEHKLPRARFPAWIPPARRADGVELFGRVARGRVVTGRLVPTWESDTGTAVWHADRAGDHVQWRRCPAGER
;
A
#
# COMPACT_ATOMS: atom_id res chain seq x y z
N MET A 1 5.83 -14.55 10.33
CA MET A 1 4.88 -13.44 10.06
C MET A 1 5.68 -12.16 9.85
N ARG A 2 5.21 -11.28 8.97
CA ARG A 2 5.83 -9.99 8.62
C ARG A 2 4.75 -8.93 8.42
N TRP A 3 5.17 -7.68 8.27
CA TRP A 3 4.34 -6.57 7.82
C TRP A 3 4.79 -6.15 6.43
N ARG A 4 3.87 -5.97 5.50
CA ARG A 4 4.16 -5.46 4.17
C ARG A 4 3.62 -4.05 4.04
N ALA A 5 4.53 -3.12 3.76
CA ALA A 5 4.20 -1.80 3.26
C ALA A 5 4.14 -1.84 1.73
N SER A 6 3.18 -1.12 1.15
CA SER A 6 3.04 -1.00 -0.30
C SER A 6 2.54 0.39 -0.66
N ILE A 7 2.97 0.92 -1.82
CA ILE A 7 2.39 2.11 -2.43
C ILE A 7 1.71 1.67 -3.72
N GLY A 8 0.43 1.96 -3.83
CA GLY A 8 -0.41 1.59 -4.97
C GLY A 8 -1.05 2.79 -5.65
N LEU A 9 -1.71 2.49 -6.77
CA LEU A 9 -2.62 3.42 -7.47
C LEU A 9 -4.06 3.08 -7.10
N ALA A 10 -4.84 4.10 -6.76
CA ALA A 10 -6.29 4.04 -6.67
C ALA A 10 -6.91 4.88 -7.79
N VAL A 11 -8.03 4.41 -8.35
CA VAL A 11 -8.82 5.12 -9.38
C VAL A 11 -10.28 5.10 -8.93
N GLY A 12 -10.72 6.11 -8.19
CA GLY A 12 -11.98 6.00 -7.43
C GLY A 12 -11.99 4.72 -6.57
N ASP A 13 -13.07 3.93 -6.63
CA ASP A 13 -13.18 2.61 -5.97
C ASP A 13 -12.56 1.43 -6.78
N GLY A 14 -11.74 1.75 -7.78
CA GLY A 14 -11.18 0.80 -8.75
C GLY A 14 -10.01 -0.06 -8.24
N PRO A 15 -9.56 -1.06 -9.03
CA PRO A 15 -8.60 -2.07 -8.61
C PRO A 15 -7.24 -1.49 -8.22
N VAL A 16 -6.78 -1.90 -7.05
CA VAL A 16 -5.49 -1.56 -6.46
C VAL A 16 -4.37 -2.34 -7.15
N SER A 17 -3.44 -1.64 -7.80
CA SER A 17 -2.15 -2.22 -8.18
C SER A 17 -1.04 -1.60 -7.33
N SER A 18 -0.32 -2.47 -6.62
CA SER A 18 0.90 -2.12 -5.90
C SER A 18 2.02 -1.85 -6.91
N ILE A 19 2.69 -0.72 -6.76
CA ILE A 19 3.80 -0.29 -7.63
C ILE A 19 5.14 -0.60 -6.98
N VAL A 20 5.17 -0.52 -5.64
CA VAL A 20 6.36 -0.79 -4.84
C VAL A 20 5.95 -1.39 -3.51
N GLU A 21 6.71 -2.40 -3.08
CA GLU A 21 6.48 -3.15 -1.85
C GLU A 21 7.75 -3.22 -1.02
N SER A 22 7.58 -3.30 0.29
CA SER A 22 8.66 -3.50 1.25
C SER A 22 8.17 -4.36 2.42
N ASP A 23 8.97 -5.35 2.80
CA ASP A 23 8.68 -6.25 3.93
C ASP A 23 9.41 -5.76 5.19
N HIS A 24 8.72 -5.79 6.32
CA HIS A 24 9.17 -5.27 7.61
C HIS A 24 8.92 -6.25 8.76
N GLY A 25 9.73 -6.14 9.81
CA GLY A 25 9.59 -6.93 11.03
C GLY A 25 8.44 -6.47 11.94
N SER A 26 8.00 -5.22 11.83
CA SER A 26 6.98 -4.60 12.69
C SER A 26 6.04 -3.68 11.91
N GLU A 27 4.86 -3.42 12.48
CA GLU A 27 3.89 -2.45 11.93
C GLU A 27 4.50 -1.05 11.88
N GLY A 28 5.16 -0.62 12.97
CA GLY A 28 5.78 0.71 13.07
C GLY A 28 6.80 0.95 11.96
N SER A 29 7.72 0.01 11.73
CA SER A 29 8.71 0.14 10.65
C SER A 29 8.06 0.19 9.25
N ALA A 30 6.98 -0.56 9.04
CA ALA A 30 6.23 -0.50 7.79
C ALA A 30 5.54 0.85 7.59
N ARG A 31 4.99 1.44 8.66
CA ARG A 31 4.34 2.76 8.63
C ARG A 31 5.35 3.89 8.43
N GLU A 32 6.47 3.85 9.14
CA GLU A 32 7.59 4.80 8.94
C GLU A 32 8.09 4.78 7.50
N TRP A 33 8.16 3.59 6.88
CA TRP A 33 8.53 3.48 5.48
C TRP A 33 7.53 4.19 4.56
N ILE A 34 6.22 4.06 4.81
CA ILE A 34 5.18 4.77 4.04
C ILE A 34 5.27 6.28 4.26
N GLU A 35 5.44 6.72 5.51
CA GLU A 35 5.62 8.13 5.87
C GLU A 35 6.81 8.76 5.15
N HIS A 36 7.89 7.99 4.98
CA HIS A 36 9.04 8.46 4.22
C HIS A 36 8.84 8.38 2.70
N LYS A 37 8.21 7.32 2.18
CA LYS A 37 8.19 7.05 0.74
C LYS A 37 7.02 7.69 0.01
N LEU A 38 5.81 7.68 0.58
CA LEU A 38 4.60 8.12 -0.12
C LEU A 38 4.63 9.61 -0.51
N PRO A 39 5.07 10.56 0.36
CA PRO A 39 5.17 11.97 -0.03
C PRO A 39 6.14 12.22 -1.19
N ARG A 40 7.13 11.34 -1.37
CA ARG A 40 8.15 11.45 -2.43
C ARG A 40 7.82 10.60 -3.66
N ALA A 41 6.78 9.78 -3.58
CA ALA A 41 6.37 8.90 -4.66
C ALA A 41 5.87 9.72 -5.86
N ARG A 42 6.21 9.25 -7.05
CA ARG A 42 5.78 9.81 -8.32
C ARG A 42 4.93 8.79 -9.05
N PHE A 43 3.97 9.28 -9.82
CA PHE A 43 3.23 8.43 -10.73
C PHE A 43 4.19 7.74 -11.71
N PRO A 44 3.99 6.44 -11.99
CA PRO A 44 4.71 5.77 -13.06
C PRO A 44 4.59 6.52 -14.39
N ALA A 45 5.62 6.43 -15.24
CA ALA A 45 5.68 7.15 -16.51
C ALA A 45 4.52 6.80 -17.47
N TRP A 46 3.95 5.60 -17.34
CA TRP A 46 2.83 5.13 -18.15
C TRP A 46 1.46 5.70 -17.69
N ILE A 47 1.38 6.39 -16.54
CA ILE A 47 0.18 7.11 -16.10
C ILE A 47 0.21 8.54 -16.67
N PRO A 48 -0.61 8.86 -17.69
CA PRO A 48 -0.61 10.18 -18.31
C PRO A 48 -1.23 11.24 -17.38
N PRO A 49 -0.86 12.52 -17.53
CA PRO A 49 -1.42 13.62 -16.73
C PRO A 49 -2.96 13.70 -16.77
N ALA A 50 -3.58 13.40 -17.91
CA ALA A 50 -5.04 13.38 -18.04
C ALA A 50 -5.70 12.40 -17.05
N ARG A 51 -5.15 11.19 -16.89
CA ARG A 51 -5.64 10.22 -15.91
C ARG A 51 -5.47 10.70 -14.47
N ARG A 52 -4.46 11.50 -14.17
CA ARG A 52 -4.28 12.10 -12.83
C ARG A 52 -5.37 13.12 -12.55
N ALA A 53 -5.82 13.85 -13.57
CA ALA A 53 -6.96 14.76 -13.46
C ALA A 53 -8.29 14.01 -13.28
N ASP A 54 -8.38 12.76 -13.74
CA ASP A 54 -9.55 11.88 -13.55
C ASP A 54 -9.62 11.24 -12.14
N GLY A 55 -8.82 11.71 -11.16
CA GLY A 55 -8.86 11.22 -9.78
C GLY A 55 -8.02 9.97 -9.51
N VAL A 56 -6.97 9.72 -10.31
CA VAL A 56 -5.97 8.69 -9.99
C VAL A 56 -5.02 9.21 -8.92
N GLU A 57 -4.95 8.51 -7.79
CA GLU A 57 -4.15 8.90 -6.62
C GLU A 57 -3.16 7.80 -6.20
N LEU A 58 -2.10 8.23 -5.53
CA LEU A 58 -1.16 7.33 -4.86
C LEU A 58 -1.58 7.16 -3.41
N PHE A 59 -1.62 5.92 -2.94
CA PHE A 59 -1.93 5.61 -1.56
C PHE A 59 -0.97 4.57 -0.99
N GLY A 60 -0.79 4.60 0.31
CA GLY A 60 -0.02 3.61 1.06
C GLY A 60 -0.92 2.55 1.69
N ARG A 61 -0.43 1.33 1.81
CA ARG A 61 -1.10 0.24 2.51
C ARG A 61 -0.11 -0.55 3.35
N VAL A 62 -0.47 -0.82 4.60
CA VAL A 62 0.29 -1.69 5.52
C VAL A 62 -0.60 -2.84 5.99
N ALA A 63 -0.15 -4.07 5.75
CA ALA A 63 -0.88 -5.27 6.15
C ALA A 63 0.08 -6.32 6.75
N ARG A 64 -0.41 -7.07 7.73
CA ARG A 64 0.31 -8.24 8.26
C ARG A 64 0.12 -9.43 7.32
N GLY A 65 1.09 -10.33 7.27
CA GLY A 65 0.99 -11.53 6.46
C GLY A 65 2.26 -12.36 6.47
N ARG A 66 2.40 -13.19 5.43
CA ARG A 66 3.56 -14.05 5.24
C ARG A 66 3.84 -14.26 3.75
N VAL A 67 5.12 -14.50 3.44
CA VAL A 67 5.52 -15.05 2.16
C VAL A 67 5.30 -16.57 2.21
N VAL A 68 4.51 -17.10 1.29
CA VAL A 68 4.30 -18.52 1.08
C VAL A 68 5.23 -18.99 -0.03
N THR A 69 6.18 -19.84 0.34
CA THR A 69 7.26 -20.34 -0.55
C THR A 69 6.94 -21.69 -1.18
N GLY A 70 5.83 -22.34 -0.81
CA GLY A 70 5.40 -23.64 -1.36
C GLY A 70 4.75 -23.58 -2.75
N ARG A 71 4.90 -22.46 -3.47
CA ARG A 71 4.36 -22.23 -4.82
C ARG A 71 5.52 -21.97 -5.78
N LEU A 72 5.29 -22.11 -7.09
CA LEU A 72 6.31 -21.86 -8.12
C LEU A 72 6.98 -20.48 -7.98
N VAL A 73 6.19 -19.48 -7.55
CA VAL A 73 6.67 -18.15 -7.21
C VAL A 73 6.28 -17.84 -5.77
N PRO A 74 7.23 -17.46 -4.89
CA PRO A 74 6.90 -17.02 -3.54
C PRO A 74 5.85 -15.92 -3.57
N THR A 75 4.71 -16.16 -2.93
CA THR A 75 3.57 -15.25 -2.98
C THR A 75 3.28 -14.70 -1.59
N TRP A 76 2.95 -13.41 -1.50
CA TRP A 76 2.50 -12.83 -0.25
C TRP A 76 1.03 -13.14 -0.01
N GLU A 77 0.73 -13.65 1.18
CA GLU A 77 -0.63 -13.85 1.67
C GLU A 77 -0.85 -12.90 2.86
N SER A 78 -1.88 -12.05 2.74
CA SER A 78 -2.28 -11.18 3.85
C SER A 78 -3.00 -11.99 4.93
N ASP A 79 -2.76 -11.63 6.19
CA ASP A 79 -3.46 -12.16 7.34
C ASP A 79 -4.86 -11.53 7.43
N THR A 80 -5.88 -12.28 7.02
CA THR A 80 -7.26 -11.82 6.92
C THR A 80 -7.92 -11.54 8.28
N GLY A 81 -7.30 -11.94 9.39
CA GLY A 81 -7.77 -11.64 10.75
C GLY A 81 -7.21 -10.34 11.33
N THR A 82 -6.36 -9.63 10.59
CA THR A 82 -5.70 -8.42 11.08
C THR A 82 -6.16 -7.17 10.35
N ALA A 83 -6.25 -6.07 11.11
CA ALA A 83 -6.55 -4.76 10.55
C ALA A 83 -5.49 -4.34 9.51
N VAL A 84 -5.95 -3.63 8.50
CA VAL A 84 -5.12 -3.05 7.45
C VAL A 84 -5.05 -1.54 7.69
N TRP A 85 -3.88 -0.95 7.46
CA TRP A 85 -3.75 0.50 7.43
C TRP A 85 -3.71 0.99 5.99
N HIS A 86 -4.48 2.03 5.72
CA HIS A 86 -4.44 2.81 4.50
C HIS A 86 -3.84 4.17 4.82
N ALA A 87 -3.05 4.72 3.90
CA ALA A 87 -2.44 6.02 4.01
C ALA A 87 -2.74 6.84 2.76
N ASP A 88 -3.41 7.96 2.94
CA ASP A 88 -3.66 8.91 1.88
C ASP A 88 -2.59 10.01 1.94
N ARG A 89 -2.13 10.47 0.77
CA ARG A 89 -1.13 11.55 0.69
C ARG A 89 -1.81 12.90 0.89
N ALA A 90 -1.38 13.67 1.88
CA ALA A 90 -1.85 15.03 2.16
C ALA A 90 -0.66 16.00 2.15
N GLY A 91 -0.32 16.51 0.96
CA GLY A 91 0.87 17.34 0.77
C GLY A 91 2.16 16.56 1.03
N ASP A 92 2.91 17.00 2.05
CA ASP A 92 4.15 16.37 2.53
C ASP A 92 3.92 15.37 3.68
N HIS A 93 2.67 15.19 4.10
CA HIS A 93 2.28 14.29 5.17
C HIS A 93 1.41 13.15 4.64
N VAL A 94 1.17 12.17 5.52
CA VAL A 94 0.26 11.05 5.28
C VAL A 94 -0.86 11.06 6.31
N GLN A 95 -2.07 10.83 5.84
CA GLN A 95 -3.24 10.63 6.68
C GLN A 95 -3.54 9.14 6.76
N TRP A 96 -3.51 8.61 7.98
CA TRP A 96 -3.72 7.21 8.23
C TRP A 96 -5.19 6.91 8.51
N ARG A 97 -5.68 5.82 7.92
CA ARG A 97 -6.98 5.23 8.21
C ARG A 97 -6.79 3.75 8.53
N ARG A 98 -7.39 3.29 9.61
CA ARG A 98 -7.39 1.88 9.98
C ARG A 98 -8.66 1.22 9.47
N CYS A 99 -8.51 0.22 8.63
CA CYS A 99 -9.61 -0.60 8.15
C CYS A 99 -9.63 -1.91 8.96
N PRO A 100 -10.73 -2.24 9.64
CA PRO A 100 -10.88 -3.52 10.32
C PRO A 100 -10.71 -4.69 9.36
N ALA A 101 -10.39 -5.85 9.93
CA ALA A 101 -10.29 -7.10 9.17
C ALA A 101 -11.62 -7.38 8.47
N GLY A 102 -11.61 -7.53 7.14
CA GLY A 102 -12.79 -7.87 6.35
C GLY A 102 -13.44 -6.72 5.56
N GLU A 103 -13.04 -5.47 5.79
CA GLU A 103 -13.36 -4.37 4.86
C GLU A 103 -12.37 -4.38 3.68
N ARG A 104 -12.92 -4.38 2.46
CA ARG A 104 -12.18 -4.40 1.19
C ARG A 104 -12.19 -3.02 0.55
#